data_AF-A0A926BS88-F1
#
_entry.id   AF-A0A926BS88-F1
#
_cell.length_a   1.000
_cell.length_b   1.000
_cell.length_c   1.000
_cell.angle_alpha   90.00
_cell.angle_beta   90.00
_cell.angle_gamma   90.00
#
_symmetry.space_group_name_H-M   'P 1'
#
loop_
_entity.id
_entity.type
_entity.pdbx_description
1 polymer ?
#
loop_
_entity_poly.entity_id
_entity_poly.type
_entity_poly.pdbx_seq_one_letter_code
_entity_poly.pdbx_strand_id
1 'polypeptide(L)'
;IYTMIQEMATGLNYTNLRRRVETEGDEALARTLRWVSSDESAHYNFFRKGVKAFLQLEPDETIADLKFVFQHFVMPAHALIPDWASRGETIESSGIYTPKVYLSKIYRPVLEDLGVTRQQLKEAGIAGREADYVTDKREAAEIEAKRATFNRTVLVPAFPPPLAPVGRRTLATAG
;
A
#
# COMPACT_ATOMS: atom_id res chain seq x y z
N ILE A 1 12.09 6.02 11.61
CA ILE A 1 10.94 5.11 11.39
C ILE A 1 9.71 5.54 12.21
N TYR A 2 9.80 5.69 13.54
CA TYR A 2 8.68 6.13 14.37
C TYR A 2 7.97 7.39 13.86
N THR A 3 8.72 8.46 13.61
CA THR A 3 8.15 9.73 13.11
C THR A 3 7.46 9.56 11.77
N MET A 4 8.02 8.76 10.85
CA MET A 4 7.35 8.45 9.58
C MET A 4 5.96 7.85 9.80
N ILE A 5 5.85 6.84 10.68
CA ILE A 5 4.56 6.20 10.97
C ILE A 5 3.61 7.18 11.67
N GLN A 6 4.14 8.00 12.59
CA GLN A 6 3.36 8.98 13.32
C GLN A 6 2.77 10.07 12.42
N GLU A 7 3.56 10.66 11.51
CA GLU A 7 3.11 11.67 10.54
C GLU A 7 2.02 11.11 9.60
N MET A 8 2.14 9.84 9.21
CA MET A 8 1.09 9.18 8.43
C MET A 8 -0.20 9.00 9.24
N ALA A 9 -0.08 8.63 10.52
CA ALA A 9 -1.21 8.46 11.41
C ALA A 9 -1.94 9.78 11.67
N THR A 10 -1.22 10.86 11.94
CA THR A 10 -1.79 12.20 12.13
C THR A 10 -2.41 12.74 10.85
N GLY A 11 -1.75 12.59 9.70
CA GLY A 11 -2.33 12.97 8.41
C GLY A 11 -3.66 12.25 8.10
N LEU A 12 -3.75 10.96 8.43
CA LEU A 12 -5.00 10.19 8.32
C LEU A 12 -6.07 10.69 9.29
N ASN A 13 -5.70 10.99 10.54
CA ASN A 13 -6.62 11.51 11.55
C ASN A 13 -7.23 12.84 11.11
N TYR A 14 -6.41 13.79 10.66
CA TYR A 14 -6.91 15.07 10.16
C TYR A 14 -7.76 14.92 8.91
N THR A 15 -7.44 13.96 8.04
CA THR A 15 -8.26 13.66 6.86
C THR A 15 -9.64 13.12 7.26
N ASN A 16 -9.69 12.19 8.21
CA ASN A 16 -10.95 11.62 8.69
C ASN A 16 -11.79 12.64 9.45
N LEU A 17 -11.15 13.45 10.31
CA LEU A 17 -11.81 14.54 11.01
C LEU A 17 -12.38 15.56 10.03
N ARG A 18 -11.60 15.95 9.00
CA ARG A 18 -12.06 16.86 7.95
C ARG A 18 -13.33 16.36 7.28
N ARG A 19 -13.39 15.07 6.91
CA ARG A 19 -14.59 14.48 6.28
C ARG A 19 -15.82 14.59 7.17
N ARG A 20 -15.67 14.45 8.48
CA ARG A 20 -16.77 14.63 9.43
C ARG A 20 -17.21 16.09 9.51
N VAL A 21 -16.25 17.01 9.63
CA VAL A 21 -16.52 18.45 9.64
C VAL A 21 -17.22 18.91 8.34
N GLU A 22 -16.82 18.36 7.19
CA GLU A 22 -17.48 18.61 5.90
C GLU A 22 -18.97 18.20 5.92
N THR A 23 -19.35 17.14 6.65
CA THR A 23 -20.77 16.76 6.83
C THR A 23 -21.55 17.67 7.77
N GLU A 24 -20.86 18.40 8.65
CA GLU A 24 -21.45 19.33 9.61
C GLU A 24 -21.55 20.77 9.05
N GLY A 25 -20.93 21.03 7.89
CA GLY A 25 -21.05 22.29 7.14
C GLY A 25 -20.07 23.39 7.55
N ASP A 26 -19.07 23.11 8.39
CA ASP A 26 -18.04 24.08 8.76
C ASP A 26 -16.88 24.09 7.74
N GLU A 27 -17.01 24.93 6.72
CA GLU A 27 -16.02 25.05 5.65
C GLU A 27 -14.66 25.60 6.12
N ALA A 28 -14.65 26.46 7.14
CA ALA A 28 -13.43 27.10 7.63
C ALA A 28 -12.54 26.09 8.35
N LEU A 29 -13.13 25.29 9.24
CA LEU A 29 -12.44 24.20 9.91
C LEU A 29 -12.01 23.12 8.91
N ALA A 30 -12.87 22.74 7.96
CA ALA A 30 -12.53 21.77 6.92
C ALA A 30 -11.32 22.21 6.08
N ARG A 31 -11.22 23.49 5.75
CA ARG A 31 -10.09 24.05 5.00
C ARG A 31 -8.80 24.03 5.82
N THR A 32 -8.88 24.39 7.10
CA THR A 32 -7.73 24.34 8.03
C THR A 32 -7.19 22.92 8.14
N LEU A 33 -8.07 21.93 8.37
CA LEU A 33 -7.68 20.53 8.45
C LEU A 33 -7.08 20.00 7.15
N ARG A 34 -7.47 20.54 6.00
CA ARG A 34 -6.85 20.21 4.70
C ARG A 34 -5.41 20.67 4.61
N TRP A 35 -5.08 21.86 5.10
CA TRP A 35 -3.70 22.34 5.11
C TRP A 35 -2.84 21.52 6.06
N VAL A 36 -3.31 21.30 7.29
CA VAL A 36 -2.58 20.47 8.27
C VAL A 36 -2.34 19.07 7.72
N SER A 37 -3.36 18.38 7.19
CA SER A 37 -3.18 17.04 6.59
C SER A 37 -2.23 17.02 5.38
N SER A 38 -2.13 18.14 4.64
CA SER A 38 -1.17 18.29 3.54
C SER A 38 0.27 18.38 4.05
N ASP A 39 0.49 19.12 5.14
CA ASP A 39 1.80 19.27 5.77
C ASP A 39 2.30 17.92 6.33
N GLU A 40 1.44 17.21 7.06
CA GLU A 40 1.74 15.85 7.57
C GLU A 40 2.08 14.87 6.43
N SER A 41 1.41 15.00 5.28
CA SER A 41 1.71 14.20 4.09
C SER A 41 3.09 14.54 3.50
N ALA A 42 3.50 15.81 3.56
CA ALA A 42 4.84 16.23 3.14
C ALA A 42 5.92 15.72 4.11
N HIS A 43 5.68 15.81 5.42
CA HIS A 43 6.58 15.28 6.45
C HIS A 43 6.74 13.76 6.34
N TYR A 44 5.64 13.03 6.19
CA TYR A 44 5.67 11.59 5.92
C TYR A 44 6.59 11.27 4.75
N ASN A 45 6.43 11.98 3.62
CA ASN A 45 7.26 11.76 2.44
C ASN A 45 8.74 12.06 2.69
N PHE A 46 9.06 13.06 3.50
CA PHE A 46 10.44 13.36 3.90
C PHE A 46 11.04 12.19 4.69
N PHE A 47 10.40 11.77 5.78
CA PHE A 47 10.93 10.68 6.61
C PHE A 47 10.95 9.34 5.88
N ARG A 48 9.95 9.08 5.03
CA ARG A 48 9.88 7.91 4.16
C ARG A 48 11.11 7.80 3.25
N LYS A 49 11.54 8.90 2.64
CA LYS A 49 12.76 8.90 1.80
C LYS A 49 14.00 8.53 2.63
N GLY A 50 14.09 9.03 3.86
CA GLY A 50 15.15 8.64 4.80
C GLY A 50 15.13 7.15 5.11
N VAL A 51 13.97 6.58 5.44
CA VAL A 51 13.83 5.14 5.70
C VAL A 51 14.19 4.31 4.48
N LYS A 52 13.82 4.75 3.27
CA LYS A 52 14.24 4.08 2.03
C LYS A 52 15.75 4.09 1.81
N ALA A 53 16.43 5.17 2.19
CA ALA A 53 17.89 5.22 2.15
C ALA A 53 18.50 4.24 3.14
N PHE A 54 17.97 4.14 4.37
CA PHE A 54 18.42 3.15 5.34
C PHE A 54 18.21 1.70 4.86
N LEU A 55 17.06 1.40 4.25
CA LEU A 55 16.81 0.09 3.65
C LEU A 55 17.79 -0.28 2.52
N GLN A 56 18.40 0.69 1.85
CA GLN A 56 19.42 0.44 0.83
C GLN A 56 20.80 0.18 1.42
N LEU A 57 21.08 0.70 2.62
CA LEU A 57 22.37 0.60 3.28
C LEU A 57 22.43 -0.59 4.24
N GLU A 58 21.46 -0.68 5.14
CA GLU A 58 21.40 -1.65 6.24
C GLU A 58 20.00 -2.31 6.27
N PRO A 59 19.67 -3.18 5.30
CA PRO A 59 18.32 -3.71 5.13
C PRO A 59 17.82 -4.51 6.34
N ASP A 60 18.66 -5.38 6.90
CA ASP A 60 18.26 -6.31 7.96
C ASP A 60 17.97 -5.56 9.26
N GLU A 61 18.84 -4.64 9.65
CA GLU A 61 18.69 -3.75 10.80
C GLU A 61 17.48 -2.84 10.63
N THR A 62 17.31 -2.25 9.45
CA THR A 62 16.17 -1.33 9.20
C THR A 62 14.84 -2.08 9.27
N ILE A 63 14.79 -3.34 8.83
CA ILE A 63 13.58 -4.18 8.92
C ILE A 63 13.33 -4.62 10.36
N ALA A 64 14.38 -4.94 11.13
CA ALA A 64 14.25 -5.21 12.56
C ALA A 64 13.70 -3.99 13.32
N ASP A 65 14.17 -2.79 13.00
CA ASP A 65 13.66 -1.54 13.59
C ASP A 65 12.22 -1.24 13.16
N LEU A 66 11.87 -1.51 11.89
CA LEU A 66 10.48 -1.41 11.42
C LEU A 66 9.56 -2.31 12.24
N LYS A 67 9.94 -3.58 12.43
CA LYS A 67 9.22 -4.53 13.28
C LYS A 67 9.05 -3.97 14.69
N PHE A 68 10.15 -3.55 15.31
CA PHE A 68 10.14 -3.04 16.67
C PHE A 68 9.18 -1.86 16.81
N VAL A 69 9.27 -0.88 15.92
CA VAL A 69 8.41 0.30 15.96
C VAL A 69 6.96 -0.09 15.73
N PHE A 70 6.63 -0.93 14.76
CA PHE A 70 5.23 -1.32 14.51
C PHE A 70 4.59 -2.04 15.70
N GLN A 71 5.36 -2.87 16.42
CA GLN A 71 4.88 -3.60 17.60
C GLN A 71 4.67 -2.71 18.83
N HIS A 72 5.45 -1.64 18.95
CA HIS A 72 5.45 -0.76 20.12
C HIS A 72 4.90 0.64 19.80
N PHE A 73 4.27 0.82 18.64
CA PHE A 73 3.80 2.13 18.20
C PHE A 73 2.66 2.61 19.11
N VAL A 74 2.88 3.75 19.77
CA VAL A 74 1.88 4.45 20.57
C VAL A 74 1.80 5.89 20.09
N MET A 75 0.57 6.38 19.88
CA MET A 75 0.35 7.79 19.54
C MET A 75 0.81 8.70 20.69
N PRO A 76 1.58 9.78 20.44
CA PRO A 76 2.08 10.67 21.51
C PRO A 76 0.96 11.27 22.38
N ALA A 77 -0.23 11.46 21.80
CA ALA A 77 -1.41 11.98 22.47
C ALA A 77 -1.80 11.19 23.74
N HIS A 78 -1.49 9.89 23.81
CA HIS A 78 -1.70 9.06 25.01
C HIS A 78 -0.97 9.61 26.25
N ALA A 79 0.21 10.21 26.06
CA ALA A 79 1.03 10.72 27.15
C ALA A 79 0.83 12.23 27.40
N LEU A 80 0.32 12.96 26.40
CA LEU A 80 0.24 14.43 26.41
C LEU A 80 -1.15 14.98 26.77
N ILE A 81 -2.21 14.20 26.58
CA ILE A 81 -3.58 14.64 26.84
C ILE A 81 -4.03 14.12 28.22
N PRO A 82 -4.39 15.02 29.17
CA PRO A 82 -5.00 14.63 30.44
C PRO A 82 -6.29 13.83 30.21
N ASP A 83 -6.55 12.82 31.05
CA ASP A 83 -7.74 11.97 30.99
C ASP A 83 -7.93 11.24 29.64
N TRP A 84 -6.82 10.84 29.01
CA TRP A 84 -6.84 10.13 27.72
C TRP A 84 -7.75 8.89 27.72
N ALA A 85 -7.90 8.17 28.82
CA ALA A 85 -8.79 6.99 28.86
C ALA A 85 -10.24 7.34 28.48
N SER A 86 -10.78 8.47 28.95
CA SER A 86 -12.14 8.92 28.64
C SER A 86 -12.24 9.55 27.24
N ARG A 87 -11.22 10.33 26.83
CA ARG A 87 -11.20 11.02 25.53
C ARG A 87 -10.86 10.08 24.38
N GLY A 88 -10.00 9.10 24.62
CA GLY A 88 -9.61 8.05 23.70
C GLY A 88 -10.79 7.17 23.33
N GLU A 89 -11.63 6.78 24.29
CA GLU A 89 -12.87 6.03 24.02
C GLU A 89 -13.83 6.81 23.11
N THR A 90 -13.92 8.13 23.28
CA THR A 90 -14.71 9.01 22.39
C THR A 90 -14.12 9.07 20.97
N ILE A 91 -12.79 9.12 20.84
CA ILE A 91 -12.11 9.14 19.53
C ILE A 91 -12.21 7.77 18.85
N GLU A 92 -12.04 6.68 19.58
CA GLU A 92 -12.16 5.32 19.04
C GLU A 92 -13.60 5.01 18.62
N SER A 93 -14.59 5.36 19.46
CA SER A 93 -16.02 5.19 19.14
C SER A 93 -16.48 6.07 17.98
N SER A 94 -15.80 7.19 17.71
CA SER A 94 -16.05 8.01 16.53
C SER A 94 -15.60 7.38 15.21
N GLY A 95 -14.83 6.28 15.26
CA GLY A 95 -14.28 5.58 14.09
C GLY A 95 -13.16 6.33 13.37
N ILE A 96 -12.73 7.50 13.87
CA ILE A 96 -11.70 8.34 13.26
C ILE A 96 -10.33 7.64 13.27
N TYR A 97 -10.02 6.91 14.35
CA TYR A 97 -8.81 6.10 14.48
C TYR A 97 -9.12 4.84 15.28
N THR A 98 -8.89 3.67 14.69
CA THR A 98 -9.07 2.36 15.33
C THR A 98 -7.90 1.44 14.97
N PRO A 99 -7.64 0.37 15.75
CA PRO A 99 -6.60 -0.61 15.41
C PRO A 99 -6.75 -1.19 13.99
N LYS A 100 -7.99 -1.38 13.52
CA LYS A 100 -8.29 -1.84 12.16
C LYS A 100 -7.93 -0.80 11.09
N VAL A 101 -8.19 0.48 11.36
CA VAL A 101 -7.77 1.58 10.49
C VAL A 101 -6.24 1.65 10.45
N TYR A 102 -5.57 1.53 11.60
CA TYR A 102 -4.10 1.49 11.66
C TYR A 102 -3.53 0.36 10.79
N LEU A 103 -4.03 -0.88 10.94
CA LEU A 103 -3.53 -2.00 10.15
C LEU A 103 -3.75 -1.79 8.64
N SER A 104 -4.96 -1.38 8.25
CA SER A 104 -5.34 -1.30 6.83
C SER A 104 -4.86 -0.04 6.11
N LYS A 105 -4.68 1.07 6.82
CA LYS A 105 -4.35 2.38 6.24
C LYS A 105 -2.93 2.85 6.52
N ILE A 106 -2.23 2.24 7.48
CA ILE A 106 -0.86 2.64 7.86
C ILE A 106 0.09 1.46 7.71
N TYR A 107 -0.11 0.37 8.46
CA TYR A 107 0.82 -0.76 8.48
C TYR A 107 1.06 -1.35 7.09
N ARG A 108 -0.01 -1.77 6.39
CA ARG A 108 0.13 -2.38 5.05
C ARG A 108 0.65 -1.39 4.00
N PRO A 109 0.08 -0.17 3.85
CA PRO A 109 0.55 0.74 2.82
C PRO A 109 2.01 1.18 3.03
N VAL A 110 2.48 1.31 4.27
CA VAL A 110 3.89 1.63 4.54
C VAL A 110 4.80 0.49 4.09
N LEU A 111 4.51 -0.75 4.45
CA LEU A 111 5.33 -1.90 4.05
C LEU A 111 5.38 -2.07 2.52
N GLU A 112 4.23 -1.94 1.85
CA GLU A 112 4.13 -1.99 0.39
C GLU A 112 4.91 -0.85 -0.29
N ASP A 113 4.84 0.35 0.29
CA ASP A 113 5.53 1.50 -0.25
C ASP A 113 7.06 1.40 -0.08
N LEU A 114 7.52 0.89 1.07
CA LEU A 114 8.93 0.63 1.33
C LEU A 114 9.48 -0.52 0.48
N GLY A 115 8.60 -1.34 -0.10
CA GLY A 115 8.98 -2.46 -0.95
C GLY A 115 9.61 -3.61 -0.17
N VAL A 116 9.30 -3.72 1.13
CA VAL A 116 9.77 -4.81 1.98
C VAL A 116 9.03 -6.08 1.57
N THR A 117 9.75 -7.16 1.29
CA THR A 117 9.14 -8.41 0.84
C THR A 117 8.62 -9.25 2.01
N ARG A 118 7.67 -10.14 1.72
CA ARG A 118 7.17 -11.12 2.69
C ARG A 118 8.30 -12.00 3.23
N GLN A 119 9.29 -12.33 2.39
CA GLN A 119 10.45 -13.11 2.80
C GLN A 119 11.30 -12.36 3.83
N GLN A 120 11.63 -11.09 3.57
CA GLN A 120 12.43 -10.29 4.51
C GLN A 120 11.71 -10.11 5.86
N LEU A 121 10.39 -9.94 5.85
CA LEU A 121 9.61 -9.88 7.10
C LEU A 121 9.67 -11.21 7.88
N LYS A 122 9.61 -12.35 7.19
CA LYS A 122 9.73 -13.68 7.82
C LYS A 122 11.12 -13.91 8.40
N GLU A 123 12.17 -13.51 7.68
CA GLU A 123 13.57 -13.59 8.14
C GLU A 123 13.80 -12.72 9.38
N ALA A 124 13.16 -11.55 9.46
CA ALA A 124 13.13 -10.70 10.65
C ALA A 124 12.24 -11.25 11.79
N GLY A 125 11.62 -12.42 11.61
CA GLY A 125 10.77 -13.07 12.61
C GLY A 125 9.44 -12.35 12.87
N ILE A 126 8.90 -11.64 11.87
CA ILE A 126 7.52 -11.14 11.91
C ILE A 126 6.60 -12.33 11.68
N ALA A 127 5.54 -12.43 12.49
CA ALA A 127 4.61 -13.55 12.42
C ALA A 127 4.04 -13.71 11.02
N GLY A 128 3.91 -14.96 10.54
CA GLY A 128 3.45 -15.26 9.18
C GLY A 128 2.17 -14.50 8.81
N ARG A 129 1.19 -14.44 9.73
CA ARG A 129 -0.08 -13.71 9.52
C ARG A 129 0.07 -12.22 9.23
N GLU A 130 1.12 -11.57 9.75
CA GLU A 130 1.41 -10.15 9.50
C GLU A 130 2.22 -9.97 8.20
N ALA A 131 3.17 -10.87 7.94
CA ALA A 131 3.93 -10.90 6.69
C ALA A 131 3.03 -11.21 5.47
N ASP A 132 1.95 -11.97 5.68
CA ASP A 132 0.95 -12.32 4.67
C ASP A 132 0.13 -11.12 4.20
N TYR A 133 0.17 -10.00 4.92
CA TYR A 133 -0.51 -8.77 4.51
C TYR A 133 0.23 -7.97 3.45
N VAL A 134 1.51 -8.26 3.22
CA VAL A 134 2.27 -7.59 2.19
C VAL A 134 2.10 -8.34 0.88
N THR A 135 1.47 -7.66 -0.09
CA THR A 135 1.46 -8.13 -1.46
C THR A 135 2.84 -7.82 -2.05
N ASP A 136 3.70 -8.83 -2.15
CA ASP A 136 5.00 -8.64 -2.77
C ASP A 136 4.78 -8.38 -4.27
N LYS A 137 4.94 -7.10 -4.67
CA LYS A 137 4.78 -6.69 -6.07
C LYS A 137 5.80 -7.37 -6.99
N ARG A 138 6.97 -7.76 -6.48
CA ARG A 138 7.97 -8.53 -7.23
C ARG A 138 7.51 -9.98 -7.40
N GLU A 139 7.02 -10.61 -6.33
CA GLU A 139 6.43 -11.96 -6.40
C GLU A 139 5.22 -11.99 -7.35
N ALA A 140 4.33 -11.00 -7.25
CA ALA A 140 3.19 -10.85 -8.15
C ALA A 140 3.62 -10.64 -9.61
N ALA A 141 4.59 -9.76 -9.85
CA ALA A 141 5.15 -9.54 -11.19
C ALA A 141 5.89 -10.78 -11.73
N GLU A 142 6.58 -11.54 -10.88
CA GLU A 142 7.18 -12.81 -11.27
C GLU A 142 6.14 -13.87 -11.61
N ILE A 143 5.07 -13.98 -10.80
CA ILE A 143 3.95 -14.90 -11.07
C ILE A 143 3.30 -14.52 -12.39
N GLU A 144 3.09 -13.23 -12.64
CA GLU A 144 2.52 -12.73 -13.89
C GLU A 144 3.45 -12.95 -15.09
N ALA A 145 4.76 -12.70 -14.93
CA ALA A 145 5.76 -13.00 -15.96
C ALA A 145 5.86 -14.51 -16.27
N LYS A 146 5.82 -15.36 -15.24
CA LYS A 146 5.78 -16.82 -15.37
C LYS A 146 4.51 -17.29 -16.07
N ARG A 147 3.35 -16.70 -15.74
CA ARG A 147 2.06 -16.94 -16.43
C ARG A 147 2.09 -16.50 -17.89
N ALA A 148 2.65 -15.32 -18.19
CA ALA A 148 2.79 -14.81 -19.56
C ALA A 148 3.71 -15.71 -20.40
N THR A 149 4.81 -16.19 -19.82
CA THR A 149 5.74 -17.12 -20.47
C THR A 149 5.09 -18.48 -20.72
N PHE A 150 4.34 -19.00 -19.75
CA PHE A 150 3.57 -20.24 -19.90
C PHE A 150 2.54 -20.12 -21.02
N ASN A 151 1.73 -19.06 -21.04
CA ASN A 151 0.75 -18.83 -22.11
C ASN A 151 1.40 -18.74 -23.49
N ARG A 152 2.57 -18.09 -23.62
CA ARG A 152 3.32 -18.01 -24.87
C ARG A 152 3.87 -19.36 -25.34
N THR A 153 4.18 -20.27 -24.41
CA THR A 153 4.83 -21.56 -24.71
C THR A 153 3.80 -22.67 -24.99
N VAL A 154 2.62 -22.59 -24.38
CA VAL A 154 1.58 -23.64 -24.47
C VAL A 154 0.51 -23.32 -25.51
N LEU A 155 0.21 -22.04 -25.77
CA LEU A 155 -0.70 -21.63 -26.84
C LEU A 155 0.10 -21.34 -28.13
N VAL A 156 0.57 -22.39 -28.80
CA VAL A 156 0.88 -22.28 -30.23
C VAL A 156 -0.47 -22.05 -30.93
N PRO A 157 -0.68 -20.93 -31.66
CA PRO A 157 -1.92 -20.77 -32.41
C PRO A 157 -2.06 -21.95 -33.37
N ALA A 158 -3.26 -22.51 -33.47
CA ALA A 158 -3.54 -23.58 -34.42
C ALA A 158 -3.04 -23.18 -35.81
N PHE A 159 -2.26 -24.05 -36.44
CA PHE A 159 -1.74 -23.84 -37.80
C PHE A 159 -2.88 -23.37 -38.71
N PRO A 160 -2.71 -22.30 -39.51
CA PRO A 160 -3.78 -21.84 -40.37
C PRO A 160 -4.25 -22.98 -41.27
N PRO A 161 -5.56 -23.11 -41.54
CA PRO A 161 -6.08 -24.17 -42.39
C PRO A 161 -5.38 -24.13 -43.75
N PRO A 162 -5.09 -25.29 -44.37
CA PRO A 162 -4.42 -25.33 -45.65
C PRO A 162 -5.22 -24.53 -46.69
N LEU A 163 -4.50 -23.74 -47.48
CA LEU A 163 -5.09 -22.93 -48.54
C LEU A 163 -5.97 -23.80 -49.44
N ALA A 164 -7.23 -23.39 -49.60
CA ALA A 164 -8.16 -24.08 -50.48
C ALA A 164 -7.57 -24.15 -51.91
N PRO A 165 -7.77 -25.26 -52.64
CA PRO A 165 -7.25 -25.39 -53.99
C PRO A 165 -7.79 -24.26 -54.87
N VAL A 166 -6.87 -23.52 -55.51
CA VAL A 166 -7.21 -22.45 -56.44
C VAL A 166 -8.03 -23.05 -57.58
N GLY A 167 -9.31 -22.69 -57.65
CA GLY A 167 -10.19 -23.11 -58.74
C GLY A 167 -9.61 -22.67 -60.08
N ARG A 168 -9.38 -23.63 -60.99
CA ARG A 168 -9.01 -23.32 -62.37
C ARG A 168 -10.11 -22.46 -62.99
N ARG A 169 -9.79 -21.20 -63.31
CA ARG A 169 -10.62 -20.39 -64.22
C ARG A 169 -10.65 -21.10 -65.57
N THR A 170 -11.83 -21.57 -65.97
CA THR A 170 -12.10 -21.94 -67.35
C THR A 170 -12.07 -20.66 -68.19
N LEU A 171 -11.11 -20.56 -69.10
CA LEU A 171 -11.10 -19.51 -70.11
C LEU A 171 -12.22 -19.83 -71.09
N ALA A 172 -13.26 -19.00 -71.10
CA ALA A 172 -14.26 -19.00 -72.17
C ALA A 172 -13.56 -18.60 -73.47
N THR A 173 -13.48 -19.52 -74.42
CA THR A 173 -13.10 -19.25 -75.80
C THR A 173 -14.22 -18.47 -76.47
N ALA A 174 -13.92 -17.25 -76.90
CA ALA A 174 -14.76 -16.49 -77.81
C ALA A 174 -14.75 -17.15 -79.21
N GLY A 175 -15.93 -17.30 -79.80
CA GLY A 175 -16.17 -17.85 -81.14
C GLY A 175 -17.66 -17.99 -81.39
#